data_AF-A0AAQ4F7P6-F1
#
_entry.id   AF-A0AAQ4F7P6-F1
#
_cell.length_a   1.000
_cell.length_b   1.000
_cell.length_c   1.000
_cell.angle_alpha   90.00
_cell.angle_beta   90.00
_cell.angle_gamma   90.00
#
_symmetry.space_group_name_H-M   'P 1'
#
loop_
_entity.id
_entity.type
_entity.pdbx_description
1 polymer ?
#
loop_
_entity_poly.entity_id
_entity_poly.type
_entity_poly.pdbx_seq_one_letter_code
_entity_poly.pdbx_strand_id
1 'polypeptide(L)'
;MKQLSRSWRCFCFCLQRRSLTKYGWLWVQVLFFLLSDLRPTSAVTAGRDAVVGITIPRNKFEVPVVCYYYGWASRRPSPANYQLADVPLDMCTYVVLAFVGIDEQTFELKSVIPEYVEDERKYLEFTDLKNKHLYLKTMLAVGGWNQAGEVFSNMTSTPENRAEFIDSVLRWMHDHDFDGLEIMWKYPGYERRGGKPQDKQNFVLLLK
;
A
#
# COMPACT_ATOMS: atom_id res chain seq x y z
N MET A 1 -29.34 -5.15 -43.83
CA MET A 1 -29.61 -6.14 -44.89
C MET A 1 -28.30 -6.52 -45.57
N LYS A 2 -28.15 -7.81 -45.88
CA LYS A 2 -26.95 -8.51 -46.36
C LYS A 2 -26.45 -8.01 -47.73
N GLN A 3 -25.13 -8.04 -47.96
CA GLN A 3 -24.43 -8.73 -49.08
C GLN A 3 -22.94 -8.31 -49.06
N LEU A 4 -21.95 -9.17 -48.78
CA LEU A 4 -21.33 -10.24 -49.59
C LEU A 4 -20.58 -9.79 -50.86
N SER A 5 -19.25 -10.02 -50.79
CA SER A 5 -18.41 -10.73 -51.79
C SER A 5 -17.30 -9.95 -52.50
N ARG A 6 -16.29 -10.74 -52.91
CA ARG A 6 -15.08 -10.48 -53.74
C ARG A 6 -13.84 -10.11 -52.93
N SER A 7 -12.64 -10.63 -53.19
CA SER A 7 -12.14 -11.59 -54.18
C SER A 7 -10.71 -11.98 -53.77
N TRP A 8 -10.33 -13.20 -54.14
CA TRP A 8 -9.03 -13.81 -54.01
C TRP A 8 -7.96 -13.13 -54.87
N ARG A 9 -6.69 -13.14 -54.43
CA ARG A 9 -5.52 -13.38 -55.29
C ARG A 9 -4.45 -14.16 -54.53
N CYS A 10 -4.18 -15.37 -55.01
CA CYS A 10 -2.96 -16.13 -54.75
C CYS A 10 -1.80 -15.52 -55.54
N PHE A 11 -0.60 -15.56 -54.98
CA PHE A 11 0.63 -15.65 -55.76
C PHE A 11 1.47 -16.80 -55.23
N CYS A 12 1.69 -17.79 -56.10
CA CYS A 12 2.70 -18.83 -55.95
C CYS A 12 4.09 -18.21 -56.13
N PHE A 13 5.06 -18.68 -55.33
CA PHE A 13 6.42 -18.82 -55.82
C PHE A 13 6.98 -20.18 -55.41
N CYS A 14 7.76 -20.72 -56.35
CA CYS A 14 8.03 -22.13 -56.57
C CYS A 14 9.13 -22.68 -55.64
N LEU A 15 9.07 -24.00 -55.47
CA LEU A 15 9.98 -24.87 -54.74
C LEU A 15 11.44 -24.75 -55.19
N GLN A 16 12.36 -24.95 -54.24
CA GLN A 16 13.60 -25.69 -54.52
C GLN A 16 13.79 -26.82 -53.50
N ARG A 17 13.80 -28.05 -54.03
CA ARG A 17 14.04 -29.33 -53.35
C ARG A 17 15.44 -29.39 -52.75
N ARG A 18 15.56 -29.89 -51.51
CA ARG A 18 16.65 -30.78 -51.09
C ARG A 18 16.10 -31.95 -50.30
N SER A 19 16.70 -33.12 -50.54
CA SER A 19 16.19 -34.45 -50.25
C SER A 19 16.33 -34.90 -48.79
N LEU A 20 15.38 -35.76 -48.42
CA LEU A 20 15.29 -36.58 -47.21
C LEU A 20 16.39 -37.64 -47.12
N THR A 21 16.82 -37.96 -45.89
CA THR A 21 17.01 -39.36 -45.47
C THR A 21 16.91 -39.51 -43.94
N LYS A 22 16.07 -40.46 -43.51
CA LYS A 22 16.07 -41.25 -42.25
C LYS A 22 15.75 -40.44 -40.97
N TYR A 23 14.68 -40.70 -40.21
CA TYR A 23 14.19 -41.97 -39.66
C TYR A 23 12.66 -41.95 -39.49
N GLY A 24 12.03 -43.09 -39.73
CA GLY A 24 10.62 -43.36 -39.39
C GLY A 24 10.45 -43.95 -38.00
N TRP A 25 9.19 -44.30 -37.70
CA TRP A 25 8.66 -44.97 -36.48
C TRP A 25 8.54 -43.99 -35.29
N LEU A 26 7.36 -43.61 -34.76
CA LEU A 26 6.12 -44.36 -34.57
C LEU A 26 4.92 -43.38 -34.49
N TRP A 27 3.90 -43.64 -35.28
CA TRP A 27 2.55 -43.14 -35.06
C TRP A 27 1.84 -44.05 -34.06
N VAL A 28 1.30 -43.51 -32.97
CA VAL A 28 0.09 -44.07 -32.33
C VAL A 28 -0.79 -42.91 -31.85
N GLN A 29 -1.91 -42.76 -32.57
CA GLN A 29 -3.22 -42.25 -32.12
C GLN A 29 -3.44 -40.74 -31.95
N VAL A 30 -3.94 -40.21 -33.07
CA VAL A 30 -4.86 -39.08 -33.21
C VAL A 30 -6.21 -39.40 -32.55
N LEU A 31 -6.69 -38.46 -31.73
CA LEU A 31 -8.10 -38.07 -31.59
C LEU A 31 -9.08 -39.11 -30.99
N PHE A 32 -9.16 -39.14 -29.65
CA PHE A 32 -10.34 -39.60 -28.94
C PHE A 32 -10.75 -38.51 -27.93
N PHE A 33 -11.96 -37.97 -28.14
CA PHE A 33 -12.76 -37.16 -27.21
C PHE A 33 -12.30 -35.73 -26.88
N LEU A 34 -12.77 -34.80 -27.74
CA LEU A 34 -13.38 -33.55 -27.27
C LEU A 34 -14.58 -33.90 -26.37
N LEU A 35 -14.74 -33.14 -25.27
CA LEU A 35 -15.85 -33.10 -24.29
C LEU A 35 -15.79 -34.08 -23.11
N SER A 36 -14.91 -33.79 -22.16
CA SER A 36 -15.21 -33.94 -20.72
C SER A 36 -14.20 -33.15 -19.88
N ASP A 37 -14.72 -32.37 -18.93
CA ASP A 37 -14.02 -31.65 -17.86
C ASP A 37 -13.44 -30.26 -18.16
N LEU A 38 -14.37 -29.30 -18.21
CA LEU A 38 -14.20 -28.00 -17.56
C LEU A 38 -13.64 -28.22 -16.14
N ARG A 39 -12.32 -28.12 -15.95
CA ARG A 39 -11.74 -28.08 -14.61
C ARG A 39 -12.05 -26.72 -14.00
N PRO A 40 -12.66 -26.66 -12.80
CA PRO A 40 -12.88 -25.42 -12.11
C PRO A 40 -11.53 -24.76 -11.81
N THR A 41 -11.42 -23.47 -12.15
CA THR A 41 -10.51 -22.55 -11.49
C THR A 41 -10.74 -22.60 -9.99
N SER A 42 -9.65 -22.59 -9.22
CA SER A 42 -9.57 -22.63 -7.74
C SER A 42 -9.33 -24.01 -7.14
N ALA A 43 -8.08 -24.45 -7.22
CA ALA A 43 -7.49 -25.31 -6.19
C ALA A 43 -6.08 -24.76 -5.89
N VAL A 44 -5.95 -24.04 -4.78
CA VAL A 44 -4.64 -23.78 -4.18
C VAL A 44 -4.12 -25.14 -3.76
N THR A 45 -3.22 -25.73 -4.55
CA THR A 45 -2.40 -26.84 -4.09
C THR A 45 -1.59 -26.34 -2.91
N ALA A 46 -1.85 -26.88 -1.72
CA ALA A 46 -1.01 -26.69 -0.54
C ALA A 46 0.43 -27.05 -0.91
N GLY A 47 1.24 -26.04 -1.16
CA GLY A 47 2.67 -26.20 -1.46
C GLY A 47 3.36 -26.80 -0.24
N ARG A 48 4.17 -27.83 -0.47
CA ARG A 48 5.03 -28.48 0.53
C ARG A 48 6.27 -27.64 0.87
N ASP A 49 6.11 -26.32 0.94
CA ASP A 49 7.18 -25.38 1.30
C ASP A 49 6.79 -24.59 2.56
N ALA A 50 6.06 -25.24 3.48
CA ALA A 50 5.90 -24.73 4.83
C ALA A 50 7.26 -24.85 5.53
N VAL A 51 8.00 -23.74 5.57
CA VAL A 51 9.10 -23.54 6.52
C VAL A 51 8.56 -23.88 7.91
N VAL A 52 9.12 -24.92 8.53
CA VAL A 52 8.73 -25.38 9.86
C VAL A 52 8.82 -24.20 10.83
N GLY A 53 7.68 -23.74 11.35
CA GLY A 53 7.59 -22.64 12.31
C GLY A 53 6.78 -21.42 11.88
N ILE A 54 6.39 -21.30 10.59
CA ILE A 54 5.49 -20.23 10.15
C ILE A 54 4.08 -20.82 10.02
N THR A 55 3.28 -20.70 11.07
CA THR A 55 1.83 -20.81 10.93
C THR A 55 1.38 -19.60 10.12
N ILE A 56 0.85 -19.82 8.92
CA ILE A 56 0.17 -18.78 8.15
C ILE A 56 -1.28 -18.78 8.66
N PRO A 57 -1.68 -17.91 9.61
CA PRO A 57 -3.09 -17.83 9.95
C PRO A 57 -3.85 -17.40 8.69
N ARG A 58 -4.91 -18.13 8.33
CA ARG A 58 -5.97 -17.55 7.49
C ARG A 58 -6.26 -16.17 8.05
N ASN A 59 -6.27 -15.14 7.21
CA ASN A 59 -6.47 -13.76 7.62
C ASN A 59 -7.57 -13.74 8.68
N LYS A 60 -7.20 -13.54 9.95
CA LYS A 60 -8.10 -13.70 11.11
C LYS A 60 -9.27 -12.72 11.03
N PHE A 61 -9.08 -11.67 10.24
CA PHE A 61 -9.99 -10.58 10.05
C PHE A 61 -10.64 -10.66 8.67
N GLU A 62 -11.96 -10.73 8.66
CA GLU A 62 -12.76 -10.55 7.44
C GLU A 62 -12.83 -9.06 7.04
N VAL A 63 -12.58 -8.16 7.99
CA VAL A 63 -12.61 -6.70 7.81
C VAL A 63 -11.37 -6.04 8.43
N PRO A 64 -10.80 -4.98 7.83
CA PRO A 64 -9.69 -4.25 8.43
C PRO A 64 -10.03 -3.68 9.82
N VAL A 65 -9.15 -3.90 10.78
CA VAL A 65 -9.14 -3.24 12.10
C VAL A 65 -7.95 -2.29 12.17
N VAL A 66 -8.22 -1.00 12.38
CA VAL A 66 -7.22 0.08 12.45
C VAL A 66 -7.07 0.54 13.89
N CYS A 67 -5.86 0.39 14.43
CA CYS A 67 -5.54 0.71 15.82
C CYS A 67 -4.62 1.95 15.86
N TYR A 68 -5.05 3.02 16.52
CA TYR A 68 -4.20 4.21 16.70
C TYR A 68 -3.35 4.06 17.95
N TYR A 69 -2.04 4.27 17.77
CA TYR A 69 -1.08 4.39 18.85
C TYR A 69 -0.60 5.84 18.94
N TYR A 70 -0.84 6.46 20.10
CA TYR A 70 -0.41 7.82 20.38
C TYR A 70 0.92 7.77 21.12
N GLY A 71 2.03 8.13 20.46
CA GLY A 71 3.38 7.91 21.00
C GLY A 71 3.65 8.58 22.36
N TRP A 72 3.01 9.73 22.61
CA TRP A 72 3.10 10.46 23.88
C TRP A 72 2.38 9.78 25.05
N ALA A 73 1.61 8.71 24.81
CA ALA A 73 0.97 7.94 25.88
C ALA A 73 2.00 7.19 26.74
N SER A 74 3.20 6.94 26.22
CA SER A 74 4.30 6.30 26.94
C SER A 74 4.79 7.10 28.17
N ARG A 75 4.63 8.44 28.15
CA ARG A 75 4.99 9.36 29.25
C ARG A 75 3.91 9.57 30.31
N ARG A 76 2.70 9.02 30.14
CA ARG A 76 1.66 9.18 31.15
C ARG A 76 2.10 8.56 32.48
N PRO A 77 1.67 9.09 33.63
CA PRO A 77 1.97 8.46 34.92
C PRO A 77 1.28 7.09 35.03
N SER A 78 1.91 6.18 35.78
CA SER A 78 1.29 4.90 36.13
C SER A 78 -0.05 5.12 36.86
N PRO A 79 -1.10 4.31 36.58
CA PRO A 79 -1.10 3.12 35.70
C PRO A 79 -1.50 3.41 34.25
N ALA A 80 -1.54 4.67 33.83
CA ALA A 80 -2.05 5.08 32.52
C ALA A 80 -0.96 5.20 31.43
N ASN A 81 0.30 4.88 31.76
CA ASN A 81 1.37 4.74 30.76
C ASN A 81 1.00 3.63 29.77
N TYR A 82 1.19 3.91 28.48
CA TYR A 82 0.90 2.95 27.43
C TYR A 82 2.09 2.90 26.47
N GLN A 83 2.86 1.82 26.56
CA GLN A 83 4.07 1.57 25.79
C GLN A 83 3.72 0.89 24.46
N LEU A 84 4.68 0.92 23.53
CA LEU A 84 4.55 0.21 22.26
C LEU A 84 4.33 -1.31 22.46
N ALA A 85 4.90 -1.88 23.52
CA ALA A 85 4.72 -3.28 23.90
C ALA A 85 3.31 -3.61 24.40
N ASP A 86 2.51 -2.62 24.79
CA ASP A 86 1.15 -2.81 25.31
C ASP A 86 0.10 -2.88 24.18
N VAL A 87 0.51 -2.67 22.92
CA VAL A 87 -0.38 -2.73 21.75
C VAL A 87 -0.84 -4.18 21.51
N PRO A 88 -2.14 -4.49 21.51
CA PRO A 88 -2.64 -5.84 21.28
C PRO A 88 -2.64 -6.17 19.78
N LEU A 89 -1.45 -6.49 19.24
CA LEU A 89 -1.23 -6.68 17.80
C LEU A 89 -2.13 -7.76 17.16
N ASP A 90 -2.50 -8.81 17.92
CA ASP A 90 -3.44 -9.87 17.49
C ASP A 90 -4.89 -9.41 17.25
N MET A 91 -5.18 -8.14 17.57
CA MET A 91 -6.48 -7.49 17.36
C MET A 91 -6.46 -6.46 16.22
N CYS A 92 -5.30 -6.20 15.62
CA CYS A 92 -5.12 -5.13 14.64
C CYS A 92 -4.68 -5.69 13.28
N THR A 93 -5.14 -5.05 12.20
CA THR A 93 -4.59 -5.24 10.85
C THR A 93 -3.67 -4.09 10.45
N TYR A 94 -3.98 -2.88 10.92
CA TYR A 94 -3.14 -1.70 10.78
C TYR A 94 -2.88 -1.11 12.16
N VAL A 95 -1.64 -0.71 12.44
CA VAL A 95 -1.31 0.16 13.58
C VAL A 95 -0.86 1.49 13.03
N VAL A 96 -1.49 2.57 13.48
CA VAL A 96 -1.22 3.93 13.01
C VAL A 96 -0.48 4.69 14.10
N LEU A 97 0.73 5.18 13.80
CA LEU A 97 1.47 6.07 14.68
C LEU A 97 0.94 7.49 14.55
N ALA A 98 0.44 8.03 15.65
CA ALA A 98 -0.07 9.40 15.77
C ALA A 98 0.87 10.24 16.66
N PHE A 99 1.41 11.38 16.23
CA PHE A 99 1.36 12.00 14.89
C PHE A 99 2.73 12.55 14.51
N VAL A 100 3.02 12.61 13.22
CA VAL A 100 4.02 13.56 12.69
C VAL A 100 3.34 14.88 12.32
N GLY A 101 4.10 15.96 12.33
CA GLY A 101 3.65 17.29 11.94
C GLY A 101 4.09 17.67 10.53
N ILE A 102 3.68 18.86 10.11
CA ILE A 102 4.16 19.51 8.89
C ILE A 102 4.90 20.78 9.30
N ASP A 103 6.09 20.99 8.77
CA ASP A 103 6.80 22.24 8.94
C ASP A 103 6.13 23.37 8.18
N GLU A 104 5.97 24.52 8.83
CA GLU A 104 5.16 25.62 8.28
C GLU A 104 5.90 26.40 7.20
N GLN A 105 7.21 26.25 7.11
CA GLN A 105 8.06 26.99 6.18
C GLN A 105 8.46 26.11 5.00
N THR A 106 8.86 24.86 5.26
CA THR A 106 9.32 23.94 4.20
C THR A 106 8.23 23.02 3.66
N PHE A 107 7.11 22.88 4.38
CA PHE A 107 6.05 21.89 4.12
C PHE A 107 6.49 20.43 4.19
N GLU A 108 7.67 20.17 4.72
CA GLU A 108 8.16 18.82 4.98
C GLU A 108 7.51 18.20 6.23
N LEU A 109 7.49 16.87 6.30
CA LEU A 109 7.15 16.16 7.52
C LEU A 109 8.19 16.43 8.61
N LYS A 110 7.71 16.59 9.85
CA LYS A 110 8.56 16.76 11.03
C LYS A 110 8.11 15.91 12.21
N SER A 111 9.07 15.42 12.98
CA SER A 111 8.81 14.74 14.24
C SER A 111 8.24 15.72 15.27
N VAL A 112 7.12 15.38 15.90
CA VAL A 112 6.48 16.21 16.95
C VAL A 112 6.13 15.42 18.22
N ILE A 113 6.38 14.12 18.22
CA ILE A 113 6.20 13.27 19.40
C ILE A 113 7.49 13.41 20.23
N PRO A 114 7.43 13.95 21.47
CA PRO A 114 8.64 14.29 22.23
C PRO A 114 9.67 13.16 22.32
N GLU A 115 9.21 11.93 22.55
CA GLU A 115 10.06 10.74 22.67
C GLU A 115 10.77 10.38 21.36
N TYR A 116 10.15 10.67 20.21
CA TYR A 116 10.67 10.38 18.88
C TYR A 116 11.50 11.54 18.32
N VAL A 117 11.29 12.76 18.84
CA VAL A 117 12.19 13.90 18.60
C VAL A 117 13.53 13.66 19.32
N GLU A 118 13.49 13.08 20.52
CA GLU A 118 14.71 12.74 21.28
C GLU A 118 15.47 11.55 20.68
N ASP A 119 14.76 10.62 20.03
CA ASP A 119 15.35 9.42 19.42
C ASP A 119 14.51 8.95 18.22
N GLU A 120 14.92 9.35 17.02
CA GLU A 120 14.23 9.02 15.77
C GLU A 120 14.23 7.51 15.47
N ARG A 121 15.16 6.73 16.06
CA ARG A 121 15.18 5.26 15.89
C ARG A 121 13.89 4.59 16.35
N LYS A 122 13.11 5.26 17.21
CA LYS A 122 11.80 4.78 17.65
C LYS A 122 10.78 4.65 16.52
N TYR A 123 10.95 5.37 15.41
CA TYR A 123 10.12 5.14 14.22
C TYR A 123 10.35 3.74 13.65
N LEU A 124 11.60 3.29 13.59
CA LEU A 124 11.94 1.92 13.17
C LEU A 124 11.46 0.88 14.21
N GLU A 125 11.61 1.17 15.50
CA GLU A 125 11.05 0.30 16.56
C GLU A 125 9.52 0.14 16.42
N PHE A 126 8.83 1.19 16.00
CA PHE A 126 7.40 1.15 15.70
C PHE A 126 7.09 0.29 14.47
N THR A 127 7.80 0.47 13.36
CA THR A 127 7.54 -0.30 12.14
C THR A 127 7.94 -1.77 12.28
N ASP A 128 8.91 -2.08 13.14
CA ASP A 128 9.28 -3.44 13.55
C ASP A 128 8.13 -4.25 14.18
N LEU A 129 7.01 -3.62 14.57
CA LEU A 129 5.80 -4.34 14.96
C LEU A 129 5.32 -5.32 13.88
N LYS A 130 5.54 -5.00 12.59
CA LYS A 130 5.17 -5.89 11.47
C LYS A 130 5.97 -7.19 11.43
N ASN A 131 7.17 -7.20 12.03
CA ASN A 131 7.98 -8.42 12.15
C ASN A 131 7.42 -9.41 13.18
N LYS A 132 6.50 -8.96 14.05
CA LYS A 132 5.84 -9.82 15.06
C LYS A 132 4.59 -10.51 14.51
N HIS A 133 3.95 -9.96 13.47
CA HIS A 133 2.72 -10.51 12.89
C HIS A 133 2.70 -10.33 11.36
N LEU A 134 2.63 -11.46 10.64
CA LEU A 134 2.84 -11.58 9.19
C LEU A 134 1.88 -10.78 8.28
N TYR A 135 0.84 -10.16 8.85
CA TYR A 135 -0.19 -9.39 8.13
C TYR A 135 -0.41 -7.98 8.68
N LEU A 136 0.34 -7.60 9.70
CA LEU A 136 0.22 -6.29 10.30
C LEU A 136 0.89 -5.25 9.39
N LYS A 137 0.18 -4.15 9.14
CA LYS A 137 0.75 -2.98 8.49
C LYS A 137 0.92 -1.84 9.48
N THR A 138 1.98 -1.07 9.28
CA THR A 138 2.33 0.07 10.11
C THR A 138 2.19 1.34 9.30
N MET A 139 1.34 2.25 9.77
CA MET A 139 0.98 3.48 9.07
C MET A 139 1.45 4.69 9.87
N LEU A 140 1.76 5.78 9.18
CA LEU A 140 2.12 7.05 9.80
C LEU A 140 0.98 8.06 9.62
N ALA A 141 0.47 8.64 10.70
CA ALA A 141 -0.52 9.71 10.61
C ALA A 141 0.14 11.09 10.72
N VAL A 142 -0.17 11.97 9.76
CA VAL A 142 0.26 13.38 9.77
C VAL A 142 -0.86 14.31 10.20
N GLY A 143 -0.56 15.23 11.13
CA GLY A 143 -1.47 16.30 11.55
C GLY A 143 -2.11 16.06 12.91
N GLY A 144 -3.42 15.79 12.92
CA GLY A 144 -4.22 15.71 14.14
C GLY A 144 -4.70 17.08 14.63
N TRP A 145 -5.26 17.13 15.84
CA TRP A 145 -5.90 18.36 16.36
C TRP A 145 -4.90 19.46 16.72
N ASN A 146 -3.65 19.11 17.03
CA ASN A 146 -2.65 20.09 17.47
C ASN A 146 -1.92 20.76 16.30
N GLN A 147 -1.93 20.16 15.11
CA GLN A 147 -1.45 20.83 13.90
C GLN A 147 -2.47 21.89 13.46
N ALA A 148 -2.01 23.12 13.24
CA ALA A 148 -2.87 24.19 12.72
C ALA A 148 -3.41 23.83 11.32
N GLY A 149 -4.70 24.06 11.10
CA GLY A 149 -5.34 23.75 9.81
C GLY A 149 -4.81 24.64 8.68
N GLU A 150 -4.36 25.84 9.01
CA GLU A 150 -3.71 26.78 8.10
C GLU A 150 -2.46 26.19 7.43
N VAL A 151 -1.69 25.37 8.16
CA VAL A 151 -0.48 24.74 7.62
C VAL A 151 -0.83 23.78 6.49
N PHE A 152 -1.90 22.99 6.65
CA PHE A 152 -2.42 22.16 5.57
C PHE A 152 -3.00 23.00 4.43
N SER A 153 -3.75 24.06 4.72
CA SER A 153 -4.29 24.95 3.68
C SER A 153 -3.17 25.55 2.82
N ASN A 154 -2.09 26.01 3.45
CA ASN A 154 -0.93 26.59 2.75
C ASN A 154 -0.12 25.53 2.00
N MET A 155 0.16 24.37 2.61
CA MET A 155 0.86 23.25 1.95
C MET A 155 0.12 22.77 0.71
N THR A 156 -1.22 22.67 0.77
CA THR A 156 -2.00 22.18 -0.38
C THR A 156 -2.20 23.22 -1.49
N SER A 157 -1.92 24.50 -1.22
CA SER A 157 -2.36 25.63 -2.04
C SER A 157 -1.74 25.73 -3.44
N THR A 158 -0.51 25.23 -3.62
CA THR A 158 0.20 25.27 -4.91
C THR A 158 0.74 23.88 -5.29
N PRO A 159 0.94 23.59 -6.59
CA PRO A 159 1.61 22.37 -7.02
C PRO A 159 2.98 22.17 -6.39
N GLU A 160 3.76 23.23 -6.26
CA GLU A 160 5.12 23.21 -5.73
C GLU A 160 5.12 22.82 -4.24
N ASN A 161 4.24 23.43 -3.43
CA ASN A 161 4.14 23.11 -2.01
C ASN A 161 3.68 21.65 -1.78
N ARG A 162 2.77 21.16 -2.63
CA ARG A 162 2.36 19.76 -2.59
C ARG A 162 3.50 18.82 -2.95
N ALA A 163 4.34 19.19 -3.92
CA ALA A 163 5.51 18.41 -4.29
C ALA A 163 6.51 18.29 -3.13
N GLU A 164 6.84 19.40 -2.45
CA GLU A 164 7.73 19.38 -1.27
C GLU A 164 7.20 18.44 -0.17
N PHE A 165 5.91 18.52 0.12
CA PHE A 165 5.28 17.63 1.08
C PHE A 165 5.31 16.16 0.64
N ILE A 166 4.97 15.87 -0.62
CA ILE A 166 4.98 14.50 -1.16
C ILE A 166 6.40 13.91 -1.14
N ASP A 167 7.41 14.67 -1.55
CA ASP A 167 8.80 14.22 -1.55
C ASP A 167 9.30 13.95 -0.13
N SER A 168 8.90 14.78 0.84
CA SER A 168 9.16 14.52 2.26
C SER A 168 8.46 13.27 2.78
N VAL A 169 7.18 13.07 2.43
CA VAL A 169 6.45 11.84 2.75
C VAL A 169 7.17 10.61 2.22
N LEU A 170 7.58 10.62 0.95
CA LEU A 170 8.26 9.48 0.32
C LEU A 170 9.58 9.15 1.03
N ARG A 171 10.38 10.17 1.39
CA ARG A 171 11.59 9.98 2.21
C ARG A 171 11.26 9.34 3.56
N TRP A 172 10.28 9.86 4.28
CA TRP A 172 9.88 9.31 5.57
C TRP A 172 9.38 7.87 5.48
N MET A 173 8.63 7.52 4.44
CA MET A 173 8.17 6.14 4.23
C MET A 173 9.34 5.19 3.99
N HIS A 174 10.31 5.61 3.18
CA HIS A 174 11.51 4.84 2.87
C HIS A 174 12.43 4.69 4.09
N ASP A 175 12.76 5.79 4.76
CA ASP A 175 13.80 5.83 5.80
C ASP A 175 13.33 5.18 7.12
N HIS A 176 12.02 5.15 7.37
CA HIS A 176 11.45 4.57 8.59
C HIS A 176 10.62 3.30 8.35
N ASP A 177 10.58 2.79 7.11
CA ASP A 177 9.93 1.52 6.74
C ASP A 177 8.41 1.46 7.04
N PHE A 178 7.70 2.57 6.79
CA PHE A 178 6.24 2.62 6.93
C PHE A 178 5.52 2.05 5.69
N ASP A 179 4.40 1.37 5.91
CA ASP A 179 3.59 0.77 4.85
C ASP A 179 2.58 1.75 4.23
N GLY A 180 2.46 2.96 4.78
CA GLY A 180 1.66 4.04 4.22
C GLY A 180 1.44 5.24 5.15
N LEU A 181 0.76 6.26 4.60
CA LEU A 181 0.48 7.52 5.27
C LEU A 181 -1.03 7.73 5.45
N GLU A 182 -1.43 8.29 6.58
CA GLU A 182 -2.78 8.81 6.83
C GLU A 182 -2.74 10.34 7.01
N ILE A 183 -3.53 11.06 6.20
CA ILE A 183 -3.63 12.53 6.30
C ILE A 183 -4.77 12.91 7.24
N MET A 184 -4.44 13.43 8.43
CA MET A 184 -5.40 13.85 9.43
C MET A 184 -5.57 15.38 9.50
N TRP A 185 -5.97 15.99 8.37
CA TRP A 185 -6.29 17.42 8.29
C TRP A 185 -7.68 17.72 8.88
N LYS A 186 -7.74 18.52 9.95
CA LYS A 186 -8.98 18.97 10.60
C LYS A 186 -9.19 20.49 10.51
N TYR A 187 -10.00 21.01 9.59
CA TYR A 187 -10.58 20.36 8.41
C TYR A 187 -10.39 21.27 7.18
N PRO A 188 -10.32 20.72 5.96
CA PRO A 188 -10.29 21.51 4.74
C PRO A 188 -11.46 22.49 4.68
N GLY A 189 -11.18 23.79 4.52
CA GLY A 189 -12.20 24.84 4.42
C GLY A 189 -12.82 25.28 5.75
N TYR A 190 -12.34 24.76 6.89
CA TYR A 190 -12.81 25.23 8.20
C TYR A 190 -12.08 26.51 8.64
N GLU A 191 -12.68 27.66 8.37
CA GLU A 191 -12.10 29.00 8.59
C GLU A 191 -11.57 29.22 10.01
N ARG A 192 -12.24 28.69 11.05
CA ARG A 192 -11.80 28.83 12.46
C ARG A 192 -10.47 28.14 12.76
N ARG A 193 -9.97 27.30 11.85
CA ARG A 193 -8.65 26.67 11.93
C ARG A 193 -7.74 27.10 10.79
N GLY A 194 -8.05 28.20 10.10
CA GLY A 194 -7.28 28.75 8.99
C GLY A 194 -7.55 28.08 7.63
N GLY A 195 -8.65 27.34 7.51
CA GLY A 195 -9.07 26.78 6.23
C GLY A 195 -9.63 27.84 5.28
N LYS A 196 -9.51 27.59 3.97
CA LYS A 196 -9.98 28.44 2.87
C LYS A 196 -10.96 27.65 1.97
N PRO A 197 -11.90 28.31 1.26
CA PRO A 197 -12.84 27.61 0.38
C PRO A 197 -12.17 26.70 -0.68
N GLN A 198 -10.98 27.08 -1.14
CA GLN A 198 -10.19 26.34 -2.13
C GLN A 198 -9.62 25.02 -1.59
N ASP A 199 -9.54 24.85 -0.26
CA ASP A 199 -8.99 23.65 0.37
C ASP A 199 -9.68 22.37 -0.10
N LYS A 200 -10.97 22.43 -0.43
CA LYS A 200 -11.69 21.26 -0.97
C LYS A 200 -11.05 20.75 -2.26
N GLN A 201 -10.74 21.66 -3.18
CA GLN A 201 -10.14 21.32 -4.47
C GLN A 201 -8.66 20.98 -4.30
N ASN A 202 -7.94 21.76 -3.49
CA ASN A 202 -6.52 21.55 -3.21
C ASN A 202 -6.25 20.22 -2.50
N PHE A 203 -7.12 19.80 -1.58
CA PHE A 203 -7.02 18.50 -0.93
C PHE A 203 -7.24 17.35 -1.92
N VAL A 204 -8.17 17.48 -2.86
CA VAL A 204 -8.35 16.48 -3.94
C VAL A 204 -7.11 16.42 -4.84
N LEU A 205 -6.50 17.57 -5.14
CA LEU A 205 -5.27 17.63 -5.93
C LEU A 205 -4.05 17.04 -5.20
N LEU A 206 -4.03 17.09 -3.87
CA LEU A 206 -2.99 16.44 -3.06
C LEU A 206 -3.11 14.90 -3.12
N LEU A 207 -4.33 14.38 -3.15
CA LEU A 207 -4.59 12.93 -3.08
C LEU A 207 -4.50 12.20 -4.43
N LYS A 208 -4.34 12.92 -5.54
CA LYS A 208 -4.38 12.39 -6.90
C LYS A 208 -2.99 12.04 -7.40
#